data_AF-A0A9L0RBF5-F1
#
_entry.id   AF-A0A9L0RBF5-F1
#
_cell.length_a   1.000
_cell.length_b   1.000
_cell.length_c   1.000
_cell.angle_alpha   90.00
_cell.angle_beta   90.00
_cell.angle_gamma   90.00
#
_symmetry.space_group_name_H-M   'P 1'
#
loop_
_entity.id
_entity.type
_entity.pdbx_description
1 polymer ?
#
loop_
_entity_poly.entity_id
_entity_poly.type
_entity_poly.pdbx_seq_one_letter_code
_entity_poly.pdbx_strand_id
1 'polypeptide(L)'
;MAFLARSLGRLLGPAALLGGRWLQPRAWLGLPDAWGLPAMQQTRGKARGNEYQPSNIKRKHKHGWIRRLSTPSGVQVILRRMHKGRKSLSH
;
A
#
# COMPACT_ATOMS: atom_id res chain seq x y z
N MET A 1 0.61 -10.56 37.25
CA MET A 1 1.96 -10.82 37.80
C MET A 1 2.57 -11.99 37.06
N ALA A 2 3.40 -11.72 36.05
CA ALA A 2 4.44 -12.61 35.54
C ALA A 2 5.16 -11.85 34.42
N PHE A 3 6.18 -11.09 34.85
CA PHE A 3 7.24 -10.57 34.02
C PHE A 3 8.00 -11.74 33.40
N LEU A 4 8.39 -11.65 32.13
CA LEU A 4 9.68 -12.16 31.66
C LEU A 4 10.11 -11.33 30.45
N ALA A 5 10.91 -10.31 30.76
CA ALA A 5 11.73 -9.58 29.82
C ALA A 5 12.69 -10.53 29.11
N ARG A 6 12.83 -10.38 27.79
CA ARG A 6 13.95 -11.00 27.05
C ARG A 6 14.79 -9.93 26.38
N SER A 7 15.85 -9.58 27.11
CA SER A 7 17.22 -9.40 26.64
C SER A 7 17.43 -8.46 25.44
N LEU A 8 17.94 -7.28 25.79
CA LEU A 8 18.86 -6.48 24.98
C LEU A 8 20.10 -7.33 24.66
N GLY A 9 20.46 -7.39 23.37
CA GLY A 9 21.68 -7.98 22.87
C GLY A 9 22.28 -7.09 21.79
N ARG A 10 22.83 -5.96 22.21
CA ARG A 10 23.67 -5.08 21.38
C ARG A 10 25.10 -5.58 21.60
N LEU A 11 25.70 -6.22 20.59
CA LEU A 11 27.13 -6.48 20.57
C LEU A 11 27.72 -5.88 19.30
N LEU A 12 28.71 -5.03 19.54
CA LEU A 12 29.49 -4.26 18.59
C LEU A 12 30.30 -5.19 17.68
N GLY A 13 30.24 -4.94 16.37
CA GLY A 13 31.26 -5.36 15.39
C GLY A 13 32.12 -4.17 14.99
N PRO A 14 33.40 -4.37 14.64
CA PRO A 14 34.45 -3.38 14.80
C PRO A 14 34.48 -2.30 13.71
N ALA A 15 34.93 -1.14 14.13
CA ALA A 15 35.30 0.00 13.32
C ALA A 15 36.49 -0.31 12.39
N ALA A 16 36.54 0.47 11.31
CA ALA A 16 37.72 0.81 10.52
C ALA A 16 38.31 -0.29 9.62
N LEU A 17 37.82 -0.33 8.37
CA LEU A 17 38.74 -0.39 7.24
C LEU A 17 38.52 0.85 6.38
N LEU A 18 39.53 1.71 6.46
CA LEU A 18 39.80 2.85 5.60
C LEU A 18 39.72 2.42 4.13
N GLY A 19 38.84 3.09 3.40
CA GLY A 19 38.78 3.02 1.96
C GLY A 19 37.93 4.18 1.51
N GLY A 20 38.57 5.32 1.31
CA GLY A 20 37.94 6.55 0.82
C GLY A 20 37.12 6.26 -0.43
N ARG A 21 35.81 6.04 -0.24
CA ARG A 21 34.83 6.25 -1.28
C ARG A 21 34.63 7.75 -1.33
N TRP A 22 35.55 8.39 -2.05
CA TRP A 22 35.32 9.68 -2.70
C TRP A 22 33.84 9.76 -3.02
N LEU A 23 33.16 10.78 -2.48
CA LEU A 23 31.91 11.24 -3.07
C LEU A 23 32.24 11.46 -4.54
N GLN A 24 31.88 10.50 -5.37
CA GLN A 24 31.66 10.79 -6.77
C GLN A 24 30.38 11.63 -6.74
N PRO A 25 30.41 12.95 -7.02
CA PRO A 25 29.25 13.51 -7.65
C PRO A 25 29.15 12.72 -8.95
N ARG A 26 28.27 11.73 -9.00
CA ARG A 26 27.88 11.17 -10.29
C ARG A 26 27.13 12.30 -10.98
N ALA A 27 27.90 13.18 -11.60
CA ALA A 27 27.41 14.16 -12.53
C ALA A 27 26.82 13.35 -13.66
N TRP A 28 25.52 13.09 -13.56
CA TRP A 28 24.69 12.71 -14.69
C TRP A 28 24.66 13.93 -15.62
N LEU A 29 25.77 14.18 -16.32
CA LEU A 29 25.70 14.83 -17.62
C LEU A 29 24.82 13.89 -18.44
N GLY A 30 23.54 14.25 -18.57
CA GLY A 30 22.61 13.55 -19.43
C GLY A 30 23.28 13.43 -20.79
N LEU A 31 23.53 12.20 -21.23
CA LEU A 31 24.03 11.96 -22.57
C LEU A 31 23.05 12.66 -23.50
N PRO A 32 23.49 13.61 -24.34
CA PRO A 32 22.63 14.15 -25.37
C PRO A 32 22.16 12.97 -26.22
N ASP A 33 20.89 13.02 -26.58
CA ASP A 33 20.32 12.25 -27.67
C ASP A 33 21.26 12.40 -28.88
N ALA A 34 21.25 11.44 -29.82
CA ALA A 34 22.19 11.39 -30.95
C ALA A 34 22.28 12.68 -31.82
N TRP A 35 21.43 13.68 -31.57
CA TRP A 35 21.33 14.96 -32.26
C TRP A 35 21.49 16.21 -31.36
N GLY A 36 21.87 16.07 -30.07
CA GLY A 36 22.15 17.23 -29.20
C GLY A 36 20.91 18.05 -28.77
N LEU A 37 19.70 17.54 -28.99
CA LEU A 37 18.46 18.15 -28.52
C LEU A 37 18.16 17.70 -27.08
N PRO A 38 17.49 18.51 -26.25
CA PRO A 38 17.08 18.06 -24.93
C PRO A 38 16.01 16.95 -25.06
N ALA A 39 16.35 15.70 -24.72
CA ALA A 39 15.38 14.62 -24.58
C ALA A 39 14.20 15.07 -23.73
N MET A 40 13.03 15.23 -24.35
CA MET A 40 11.79 15.41 -23.61
C MET A 40 11.48 14.11 -22.86
N GLN A 41 11.69 14.13 -21.54
CA GLN A 41 11.40 12.97 -20.71
C GLN A 41 9.90 12.70 -20.71
N GLN A 42 9.51 11.51 -21.18
CA GLN A 42 8.11 11.10 -21.22
C GLN A 42 7.52 11.03 -19.81
N THR A 43 6.50 11.85 -19.52
CA THR A 43 5.79 11.81 -18.24
C THR A 43 4.86 10.59 -18.21
N ARG A 44 5.34 9.46 -17.69
CA ARG A 44 4.51 8.26 -17.49
C ARG A 44 3.62 8.43 -16.25
N GLY A 45 2.31 8.18 -16.39
CA GLY A 45 1.37 8.17 -15.26
C GLY A 45 1.69 7.09 -14.23
N LYS A 46 1.30 7.31 -12.96
CA LYS A 46 1.39 6.30 -11.89
C LYS A 46 0.61 5.04 -12.29
N ALA A 47 1.16 3.86 -11.97
CA ALA A 47 0.46 2.60 -12.15
C ALA A 47 -0.81 2.55 -11.31
N ARG A 48 -1.90 2.08 -11.91
CA ARG A 48 -3.15 1.69 -11.23
C ARG A 48 -3.03 0.23 -10.75
N GLY A 49 -3.90 -0.21 -9.86
CA GLY A 49 -3.95 -1.60 -9.38
C GLY A 49 -3.86 -1.78 -7.86
N ASN A 50 -3.65 -0.71 -7.10
CA ASN A 50 -3.63 -0.73 -5.64
C ASN A 50 -4.88 -0.10 -5.00
N GLU A 51 -6.00 -0.05 -5.72
CA GLU A 51 -7.24 0.61 -5.29
C GLU A 51 -7.84 -0.07 -4.05
N TYR A 52 -7.77 -1.40 -4.01
CA TYR A 52 -8.22 -2.16 -2.86
C TYR A 52 -7.11 -2.24 -1.82
N GLN A 53 -7.27 -1.47 -0.74
CA GLN A 53 -6.46 -1.60 0.47
C GLN A 53 -7.32 -2.21 1.59
N PRO A 54 -7.04 -3.47 2.02
CA PRO A 54 -7.92 -4.20 2.91
C PRO A 54 -7.95 -3.56 4.29
N SER A 55 -9.16 -3.23 4.77
CA SER A 55 -9.38 -2.79 6.14
C SER A 55 -10.75 -3.25 6.61
N ASN A 56 -10.76 -4.04 7.69
CA ASN A 56 -11.99 -4.66 8.20
C ASN A 56 -13.01 -3.63 8.69
N ILE A 57 -12.53 -2.56 9.35
CA ILE A 57 -13.38 -1.47 9.84
C ILE A 57 -14.12 -0.82 8.67
N LYS A 58 -13.39 -0.39 7.63
CA LYS A 58 -14.02 0.23 6.44
C LYS A 58 -14.98 -0.74 5.75
N ARG A 59 -14.61 -2.02 5.64
CA ARG A 59 -15.46 -3.05 5.02
C ARG A 59 -16.80 -3.22 5.75
N LYS A 60 -16.79 -3.35 7.08
CA LYS A 60 -18.02 -3.56 7.87
C LYS A 60 -18.86 -2.28 7.99
N HIS A 61 -18.24 -1.10 8.08
CA HIS A 61 -18.98 0.17 8.07
C HIS A 61 -19.64 0.46 6.71
N LYS A 62 -18.95 0.18 5.59
CA LYS A 62 -19.47 0.49 4.25
C LYS A 62 -20.45 -0.58 3.74
N HIS A 63 -20.21 -1.85 4.08
CA HIS A 63 -20.92 -2.96 3.43
C HIS A 63 -21.47 -4.01 4.39
N GLY A 64 -21.42 -3.78 5.71
CA GLY A 64 -21.94 -4.70 6.71
C GLY A 64 -23.46 -4.67 6.84
N TRP A 65 -24.00 -5.61 7.63
CA TRP A 65 -25.43 -5.81 7.83
C TRP A 65 -26.16 -4.56 8.36
N ILE A 66 -25.64 -3.95 9.43
CA ILE A 66 -26.25 -2.75 10.07
C ILE A 66 -26.40 -1.61 9.05
N ARG A 67 -25.37 -1.38 8.23
CA ARG A 67 -25.37 -0.37 7.16
C ARG A 67 -26.43 -0.63 6.10
N ARG A 68 -26.75 -1.90 5.82
CA ARG A 68 -27.81 -2.27 4.85
C ARG A 68 -29.19 -2.04 5.43
N LEU A 69 -29.38 -2.28 6.73
CA LEU A 69 -30.67 -2.05 7.38
C LEU A 69 -30.97 -0.58 7.65
N SER A 70 -29.94 0.28 7.73
CA SER A 70 -30.14 1.71 8.01
C SER A 70 -30.85 2.48 6.89
N THR A 71 -30.94 1.96 5.68
CA THR A 71 -31.61 2.64 4.56
C THR A 71 -32.61 1.71 3.86
N PRO A 72 -33.73 2.23 3.35
CA PRO A 72 -34.73 1.41 2.65
C PRO A 72 -34.13 0.76 1.38
N SER A 73 -33.26 1.48 0.67
CA SER A 73 -32.53 0.94 -0.48
C SER A 73 -31.61 -0.22 -0.12
N GLY A 74 -30.99 -0.18 1.07
CA GLY A 74 -30.14 -1.25 1.57
C GLY A 74 -30.93 -2.49 1.94
N VAL A 75 -32.11 -2.33 2.54
CA VAL A 75 -33.06 -3.42 2.83
C VAL A 75 -33.48 -4.11 1.53
N GLN A 76 -33.83 -3.35 0.49
CA GLN A 76 -34.18 -3.92 -0.82
C GLN A 76 -33.03 -4.73 -1.44
N VAL A 77 -31.76 -4.32 -1.26
CA VAL A 77 -30.61 -5.11 -1.70
C VAL A 77 -30.57 -6.46 -1.01
N ILE A 78 -30.84 -6.51 0.30
CA ILE A 78 -30.89 -7.78 1.05
C ILE A 78 -32.02 -8.66 0.55
N LEU A 79 -33.23 -8.12 0.38
CA LEU A 79 -34.38 -8.87 -0.15
C LEU A 79 -34.08 -9.48 -1.52
N ARG A 80 -33.48 -8.71 -2.44
CA ARG A 80 -33.06 -9.23 -3.75
C ARG A 80 -32.01 -10.35 -3.63
N ARG A 81 -31.08 -10.26 -2.67
CA ARG A 81 -30.07 -11.31 -2.44
C ARG A 81 -30.67 -12.57 -1.83
N MET A 82 -31.66 -12.43 -0.94
CA MET A 82 -32.42 -13.54 -0.36
C MET A 82 -33.24 -14.25 -1.43
N HIS A 83 -33.98 -13.50 -2.25
CA HIS A 83 -34.76 -14.06 -3.35
C HIS A 83 -33.87 -14.80 -4.37
N LYS A 84 -32.67 -14.29 -4.64
CA LYS A 84 -31.67 -14.98 -5.48
C LYS A 84 -31.02 -16.20 -4.81
N GLY A 85 -31.18 -16.40 -3.51
CA GLY A 85 -30.55 -17.51 -2.77
C GLY A 85 -29.04 -17.38 -2.59
N ARG A 86 -28.50 -16.16 -2.42
CA ARG A 86 -27.06 -15.98 -2.18
C ARG A 86 -26.68 -16.50 -0.78
N LYS A 87 -25.63 -17.32 -0.70
CA LYS A 87 -25.08 -17.84 0.57
C LYS A 87 -24.70 -16.74 1.57
N SER A 88 -24.18 -15.61 1.09
CA SER A 88 -23.91 -14.42 1.90
C SER A 88 -24.78 -13.26 1.44
N LEU A 89 -25.45 -12.60 2.40
CA LEU A 89 -26.32 -11.45 2.14
C LEU A 89 -25.58 -10.12 2.30
N SER A 90 -24.61 -10.07 3.21
CA SER A 90 -23.79 -8.89 3.51
C SER A 90 -22.37 -9.30 3.88
N HIS A 91 -21.48 -8.32 4.05
CA HIS A 91 -20.09 -8.55 4.51
C HIS A 91 -19.97 -8.69 6.03
#